data_AF-D3DKG2-F1
#
_entry.id   AF-D3DKG2-F1
#
_cell.length_a   1.000
_cell.length_b   1.000
_cell.length_c   1.000
_cell.angle_alpha   90.00
_cell.angle_beta   90.00
_cell.angle_gamma   90.00
#
_symmetry.space_group_name_H-M   'P 1'
#
loop_
_entity.id
_entity.type
_entity.pdbx_description
1 polymer ?
#
loop_
_entity_poly.entity_id
_entity_poly.type
_entity_poly.pdbx_seq_one_letter_code
_entity_poly.pdbx_strand_id
1 'polypeptide(L)'
;MSLEGILADLGYGGFAGFVVGFAVRRVLNIFLMLMGLYILSLLWLKSKGIIDIHWSAFFGLFKGMFESFGTFVQELVRKLAFSGAFLGGFYIGFKM
;
A
#
# COMPACT_ATOMS: atom_id res chain seq x y z
N MET A 1 -0.25 -28.29 -20.60
CA MET A 1 0.11 -27.95 -19.20
C MET A 1 -0.67 -28.89 -18.31
N SER A 2 -0.02 -29.69 -17.46
CA SER A 2 -0.68 -30.59 -16.52
C SER A 2 -1.34 -29.79 -15.40
N LEU A 3 -2.50 -30.24 -14.91
CA LEU A 3 -3.25 -29.60 -13.81
C LEU A 3 -2.40 -29.39 -12.56
N GLU A 4 -1.41 -30.26 -12.33
CA GLU A 4 -0.45 -30.19 -11.24
C GLU A 4 0.46 -28.96 -11.31
N GLY A 5 0.89 -28.55 -12.52
CA GLY A 5 1.71 -27.34 -12.71
C GLY A 5 0.94 -26.07 -12.41
N ILE A 6 -0.33 -26.00 -12.82
CA ILE A 6 -1.20 -24.85 -12.54
C ILE A 6 -1.50 -24.76 -11.03
N LEU A 7 -1.73 -25.89 -10.35
CA LEU A 7 -1.95 -25.91 -8.90
C LEU A 7 -0.71 -25.49 -8.10
N ALA A 8 0.48 -25.94 -8.50
CA ALA A 8 1.74 -25.52 -7.89
C ALA A 8 2.02 -24.01 -8.10
N ASP A 9 1.80 -23.51 -9.32
CA ASP A 9 1.97 -22.08 -9.65
C ASP A 9 0.93 -21.19 -8.94
N LEU A 10 -0.31 -21.66 -8.78
CA LEU A 10 -1.34 -20.97 -8.00
C LEU A 10 -1.01 -20.97 -6.50
N GLY A 11 -0.48 -22.07 -5.95
CA GLY A 11 -0.05 -22.15 -4.56
C GLY A 11 1.12 -21.19 -4.26
N TYR A 12 2.12 -21.16 -5.14
CA TYR A 12 3.25 -20.24 -5.04
C TYR A 12 2.80 -18.78 -5.21
N GLY A 13 1.94 -18.49 -6.18
CA GLY A 13 1.37 -17.16 -6.39
C GLY A 13 0.53 -16.67 -5.21
N GLY A 14 -0.27 -17.53 -4.59
CA GLY A 14 -1.06 -17.20 -3.40
C GLY A 14 -0.20 -16.96 -2.17
N PHE A 15 0.83 -17.77 -1.94
CA PHE A 15 1.77 -17.54 -0.83
C PHE A 15 2.58 -16.25 -1.02
N ALA A 16 3.07 -15.99 -2.24
CA ALA A 16 3.73 -14.73 -2.57
C ALA A 16 2.79 -13.54 -2.35
N GLY A 17 1.53 -13.65 -2.78
CA GLY A 17 0.50 -12.64 -2.52
C GLY A 17 0.32 -12.39 -1.03
N PHE A 18 0.22 -13.44 -0.22
CA PHE A 18 0.08 -13.35 1.23
C PHE A 18 1.25 -12.61 1.89
N VAL A 19 2.49 -12.97 1.58
CA VAL A 19 3.68 -12.32 2.14
C VAL A 19 3.73 -10.84 1.75
N VAL A 20 3.42 -10.52 0.49
CA VAL A 20 3.37 -9.13 0.00
C VAL A 20 2.27 -8.34 0.71
N GLY A 21 1.06 -8.91 0.82
CA GLY A 21 -0.08 -8.27 1.52
C GLY A 21 0.25 -7.94 2.98
N PHE A 22 0.88 -8.88 3.67
CA PHE A 22 1.32 -8.70 5.06
C PHE A 22 2.38 -7.61 5.20
N ALA A 23 3.38 -7.60 4.32
CA ALA A 23 4.42 -6.57 4.30
C ALA A 23 3.83 -5.17 4.06
N VAL A 24 2.90 -5.05 3.11
CA VAL A 24 2.22 -3.77 2.81
C VAL A 24 1.47 -3.26 4.04
N ARG A 25 0.72 -4.11 4.76
CA ARG A 25 0.01 -3.67 5.98
C ARG A 25 0.97 -3.14 7.04
N ARG A 26 2.09 -3.82 7.25
CA ARG A 26 3.10 -3.38 8.23
C ARG A 26 3.67 -2.01 7.87
N VAL A 27 4.00 -1.79 6.60
CA VAL A 27 4.51 -0.51 6.09
C VAL A 27 3.46 0.58 6.24
N LEU A 28 2.19 0.32 5.88
CA LEU A 28 1.11 1.31 6.02
C LEU A 28 0.90 1.72 7.47
N ASN A 29 0.91 0.79 8.42
CA ASN A 29 0.76 1.12 9.84
C ASN A 29 1.90 2.03 10.34
N ILE A 30 3.15 1.76 9.94
CA ILE A 30 4.31 2.60 10.30
C ILE A 30 4.20 3.97 9.62
N PHE A 31 3.83 4.00 8.34
CA PHE A 31 3.65 5.23 7.57
C PHE A 31 2.57 6.12 8.20
N LEU A 32 1.41 5.55 8.54
CA LEU A 32 0.31 6.28 9.20
C LEU A 32 0.73 6.83 10.56
N MET A 33 1.49 6.05 11.34
CA MET A 33 2.03 6.50 12.63
C MET A 33 2.97 7.71 12.47
N LEU A 34 3.94 7.61 11.55
CA LEU A 34 4.87 8.71 11.26
C LEU A 34 4.15 9.94 10.70
N MET A 35 3.17 9.73 9.83
CA MET A 35 2.35 10.80 9.27
C MET A 35 1.55 11.54 10.33
N GLY A 36 0.89 10.81 11.22
CA GLY A 36 0.14 11.39 12.33
C GLY A 36 1.05 12.22 13.25
N LEU A 37 2.23 11.69 13.59
CA LEU A 37 3.22 12.39 14.40
C LEU A 37 3.72 13.69 13.71
N TYR A 38 3.96 13.63 12.40
CA TYR A 38 4.38 14.79 11.62
C TYR A 38 3.29 15.88 11.58
N ILE A 39 2.04 15.49 11.34
CA ILE A 39 0.90 16.43 11.33
C ILE A 39 0.70 17.06 12.72
N LEU A 40 0.83 16.28 13.80
CA LEU A 40 0.78 16.80 15.17
C LEU A 40 1.88 17.82 15.44
N SER A 41 3.10 17.56 14.98
CA SER A 41 4.22 18.50 15.10
C SER A 41 3.94 19.81 14.35
N LEU A 42 3.41 19.73 13.12
CA LEU A 42 3.03 20.90 12.32
C LEU A 42 1.90 21.70 12.97
N LEU A 43 0.87 21.04 13.50
CA LEU A 43 -0.25 21.69 14.20
C LEU A 43 0.23 22.46 15.44
N TRP A 44 1.19 21.90 16.18
CA TRP A 44 1.77 22.57 17.34
C TRP A 44 2.55 23.82 16.94
N LEU A 45 3.36 23.74 15.88
CA LEU A 45 4.13 24.88 15.37
C LEU A 45 3.23 25.97 14.76
N LYS A 46 2.12 25.56 14.10
CA LYS A 46 1.06 26.47 13.63
C LYS A 46 0.40 27.20 14.80
N SER A 47 0.09 26.51 15.91
CA SER A 47 -0.49 27.15 17.10
C SER A 47 0.41 28.23 17.70
N LYS A 48 1.72 28.15 17.47
CA LYS A 48 2.69 29.18 17.89
C LYS A 48 2.89 30.29 16.85
N GLY A 49 2.22 30.22 15.71
CA GLY A 49 2.34 31.21 14.63
C GLY A 49 3.67 31.17 13.88
N ILE A 50 4.45 30.10 14.02
CA ILE A 50 5.79 29.98 13.41
C ILE A 50 5.71 29.60 11.92
N ILE A 51 4.67 28.85 11.54
CA ILE A 51 4.46 28.37 10.15
C ILE A 51 2.99 28.46 9.74
N ASP A 52 2.78 28.73 8.46
CA ASP A 52 1.47 28.69 7.80
C ASP A 52 1.35 27.44 6.92
N ILE A 53 0.29 26.65 7.12
CA ILE A 53 0.10 25.35 6.46
C ILE A 53 -0.72 25.56 5.18
N HIS A 54 -0.04 25.43 4.04
CA HIS A 54 -0.68 25.47 2.73
C HIS A 54 -1.34 24.12 2.41
N TRP A 55 -2.62 23.99 2.79
CA TRP A 55 -3.39 22.76 2.61
C TRP A 55 -3.45 22.29 1.15
N SER A 56 -3.55 23.22 0.20
CA SER A 56 -3.56 22.91 -1.24
C SER A 56 -2.30 22.20 -1.72
N ALA A 57 -1.12 22.70 -1.32
CA ALA A 57 0.16 22.07 -1.63
C ALA A 57 0.31 20.73 -0.91
N PHE A 58 -0.12 20.65 0.35
CA PHE A 58 -0.11 19.41 1.13
C PHE A 58 -0.95 18.33 0.45
N PHE A 59 -2.22 18.60 0.14
CA PHE A 59 -3.10 17.65 -0.57
C PHE A 59 -2.57 17.29 -1.96
N GLY A 60 -1.90 18.21 -2.66
CA GLY A 60 -1.24 17.94 -3.94
C GLY A 60 -0.16 16.87 -3.83
N LEU A 61 0.70 16.94 -2.79
CA LEU A 61 1.73 15.94 -2.52
C LEU A 61 1.11 14.55 -2.24
N PHE A 62 0.05 14.50 -1.42
CA PHE A 62 -0.64 13.24 -1.15
C PHE A 62 -1.29 12.67 -2.40
N LYS A 63 -1.97 13.49 -3.21
CA LYS A 63 -2.58 13.04 -4.47
C LYS A 63 -1.54 12.42 -5.39
N GLY A 64 -0.39 13.08 -5.59
CA GLY A 64 0.70 12.53 -6.41
C GLY A 64 1.22 11.19 -5.89
N MET A 65 1.41 11.05 -4.57
CA MET A 65 1.77 9.77 -3.96
C MET A 65 0.71 8.69 -4.17
N PHE A 66 -0.57 9.01 -3.94
CA PHE A 66 -1.67 8.06 -4.11
C PHE A 66 -1.87 7.65 -5.56
N GLU A 67 -1.73 8.57 -6.51
CA GLU A 67 -1.78 8.27 -7.94
C GLU A 67 -0.62 7.33 -8.34
N SER A 68 0.61 7.61 -7.89
CA SER A 68 1.76 6.74 -8.14
C SER A 68 1.62 5.36 -7.49
N PHE A 69 1.02 5.28 -6.31
CA PHE A 69 0.71 4.00 -5.67
C PHE A 69 -0.40 3.27 -6.43
N GLY A 70 -1.42 3.99 -6.89
CA GLY A 70 -2.51 3.46 -7.70
C GLY A 70 -2.04 2.89 -9.02
N THR A 71 -1.12 3.56 -9.73
CA THR A 71 -0.53 3.05 -10.97
C THR A 71 0.34 1.82 -10.71
N PHE A 72 1.16 1.83 -9.65
CA PHE A 72 1.94 0.65 -9.25
C PHE A 72 1.04 -0.56 -8.94
N VAL A 73 -0.05 -0.35 -8.17
CA VAL A 73 -1.02 -1.41 -7.87
C VAL A 73 -1.72 -1.88 -9.15
N GLN A 74 -2.13 -0.97 -10.04
CA GLN A 74 -2.74 -1.36 -11.32
C GLN A 74 -1.77 -2.14 -12.21
N GLU A 75 -0.50 -1.76 -12.28
CA GLU A 75 0.53 -2.48 -13.03
C GLU A 75 0.79 -3.86 -12.42
N LEU A 76 0.87 -3.94 -11.09
CA LEU A 76 0.94 -5.20 -10.39
C LEU A 76 -0.27 -6.05 -10.78
N VAL A 77 -1.49 -5.62 -10.48
CA VAL A 77 -2.72 -6.35 -10.81
C VAL A 77 -2.72 -6.78 -12.29
N ARG A 78 -2.35 -5.91 -13.24
CA ARG A 78 -2.31 -6.29 -14.67
C ARG A 78 -1.28 -7.38 -14.99
N LYS A 79 -0.10 -7.38 -14.35
CA LYS A 79 0.99 -8.32 -14.64
C LYS A 79 0.86 -9.65 -13.87
N LEU A 80 0.26 -9.66 -12.69
CA LEU A 80 0.21 -10.84 -11.81
C LEU A 80 -1.20 -11.29 -11.38
N ALA A 81 -2.26 -10.53 -11.66
CA ALA A 81 -3.64 -11.01 -11.46
C ALA A 81 -4.09 -12.07 -12.48
N PHE A 82 -3.21 -12.55 -13.36
CA PHE A 82 -3.44 -13.80 -14.09
C PHE A 82 -3.56 -15.00 -13.15
N SER A 83 -2.98 -14.92 -11.94
CA SER A 83 -3.19 -15.87 -10.85
C SER A 83 -4.19 -15.27 -9.86
N GLY A 84 -5.48 -15.61 -9.97
CA GLY A 84 -6.48 -15.23 -8.96
C GLY A 84 -6.09 -15.64 -7.54
N ALA A 85 -5.21 -16.64 -7.41
CA ALA A 85 -4.61 -17.03 -6.13
C ALA A 85 -3.73 -15.94 -5.53
N PHE A 86 -2.99 -15.15 -6.31
CA PHE A 86 -2.19 -14.02 -5.79
C PHE A 86 -3.09 -12.96 -5.14
N LEU A 87 -4.18 -12.56 -5.80
CA LEU A 87 -5.10 -11.57 -5.23
C LEU A 87 -5.79 -12.10 -3.97
N GLY A 88 -6.19 -13.37 -3.96
CA GLY A 88 -6.76 -14.02 -2.79
C GLY A 88 -5.77 -14.08 -1.62
N GLY A 89 -4.54 -14.50 -1.89
CA GLY A 89 -3.45 -14.51 -0.91
C GLY A 89 -3.11 -13.12 -0.39
N PHE A 90 -3.00 -12.14 -1.28
CA PHE A 90 -2.75 -10.74 -0.95
C PHE A 90 -3.83 -10.15 -0.06
N TYR A 91 -5.11 -10.37 -0.39
CA TYR A 91 -6.21 -9.88 0.44
C TYR A 91 -6.18 -10.45 1.85
N ILE A 92 -5.91 -11.75 1.98
CA ILE A 92 -5.78 -12.41 3.29
C ILE A 92 -4.56 -11.88 4.05
N GLY A 93 -3.41 -11.78 3.38
CA GLY A 93 -2.18 -11.25 3.99
C GLY A 93 -2.31 -9.80 4.42
N PHE A 94 -3.03 -8.98 3.64
CA PHE A 94 -3.32 -7.59 3.97
C PHE A 94 -4.31 -7.46 5.14
N LYS A 95 -5.21 -8.43 5.33
CA LYS A 95 -6.13 -8.46 6.47
C LYS A 95 -5.48 -8.99 7.76
N MET A 96 -4.37 -9.72 7.67
CA MET A 96 -3.56 -10.17 8.81
C MET A 96 -2.59 -9.09 9.29
#